data_AF-A0A6P3JDN0-F1
#
_entry.id   AF-A0A6P3JDN0-F1
#
_cell.length_a   1.000
_cell.length_b   1.000
_cell.length_c   1.000
_cell.angle_alpha   90.00
_cell.angle_beta   90.00
_cell.angle_gamma   90.00
#
_symmetry.space_group_name_H-M   'P 1'
#
loop_
_entity.id
_entity.type
_entity.pdbx_description
1 polymer ?
#
loop_
_entity_poly.entity_id
_entity_poly.type
_entity_poly.pdbx_seq_one_letter_code
_entity_poly.pdbx_strand_id
1 'polypeptide(L)'
;MASELEPEVQALDRSLLECSAEETAGKWLQATDLTREVYQHLAHYVPKIYCRGPNPFPQKEDMLAHQVLLGPMEWYLCGEDPELGFSKLEQTNKPSHLCGRVFKVGEPTYSCRDCAVDPTCVLCMECFLGSIHRDHRYRMTTSGGGGFCDCGDTEAWKEGPHCQKHELNTYETEEEEDPLVHLSEDVIARTYNIFAIMFQYAVEILTWEKESELPPDLEMIEKSDTYYCMLFNDEVHTYEQVIYTLQKAVNCTQKEAIGFATTVDRDGRRSVRYGEFQYCEQAKSIIVRNTSRQTKPLKVQVMHSSIVAHQNFGLKVLSWLGSIIGYSDGLRRILCQVGLQEGPDGENSSLVDRLMLSDSKLWKGARSVYHQLFMSSLLMDLKYKKLFAVRFAKNYERLQSDYVTDDHDREFSIADFSVQIFTVPSLVSKCLS
;
A
#
# COMPACT_ATOMS: atom_id res chain seq x y z
N MET A 1 -4.45 -33.35 -15.47
CA MET A 1 -3.96 -32.44 -14.40
C MET A 1 -5.02 -31.44 -13.94
N ALA A 2 -5.76 -30.75 -14.82
CA ALA A 2 -6.79 -29.79 -14.38
C ALA A 2 -7.96 -30.39 -13.55
N SER A 3 -8.37 -31.65 -13.78
CA SER A 3 -9.54 -32.22 -13.10
C SER A 3 -9.27 -32.88 -11.74
N GLU A 4 -8.01 -33.10 -11.36
CA GLU A 4 -7.63 -33.63 -10.04
C GLU A 4 -7.36 -32.50 -9.03
N LEU A 5 -6.89 -31.34 -9.53
CA LEU A 5 -6.67 -30.12 -8.74
C LEU A 5 -7.97 -29.47 -8.23
N GLU A 6 -9.07 -29.54 -9.00
CA GLU A 6 -10.36 -28.93 -8.61
C GLU A 6 -10.96 -29.52 -7.31
N PRO A 7 -11.07 -30.85 -7.13
CA PRO A 7 -11.57 -31.43 -5.89
C PRO A 7 -10.67 -31.15 -4.67
N GLU A 8 -9.35 -31.19 -4.84
CA GLU A 8 -8.40 -30.85 -3.75
C GLU A 8 -8.48 -29.37 -3.37
N VAL A 9 -8.62 -28.48 -4.35
CA VAL A 9 -8.81 -27.04 -4.11
C VAL A 9 -10.09 -26.80 -3.30
N GLN A 10 -11.21 -27.43 -3.69
CA GLN A 10 -12.48 -27.31 -2.97
C GLN A 10 -12.44 -27.87 -1.54
N ALA A 11 -11.71 -28.97 -1.31
CA ALA A 11 -11.54 -29.54 0.03
C ALA A 11 -10.68 -28.65 0.93
N LEU A 12 -9.58 -28.10 0.39
CA LEU A 12 -8.75 -27.11 1.07
C LEU A 12 -9.56 -25.86 1.42
N ASP A 13 -10.37 -25.35 0.50
CA ASP A 13 -11.20 -24.17 0.77
C ASP A 13 -12.18 -24.41 1.92
N ARG A 14 -12.78 -25.61 2.02
CA ARG A 14 -13.63 -25.97 3.16
C ARG A 14 -12.85 -25.95 4.47
N SER A 15 -11.64 -26.52 4.51
CA SER A 15 -10.81 -26.51 5.71
C SER A 15 -10.36 -25.09 6.12
N LEU A 16 -10.17 -24.19 5.14
CA LEU A 16 -9.84 -22.78 5.40
C LEU A 16 -11.05 -22.03 5.98
N LEU A 17 -12.25 -22.31 5.48
CA LEU A 17 -13.50 -21.71 5.96
C LEU A 17 -13.89 -22.18 7.37
N GLU A 18 -13.37 -23.32 7.84
CA GLU A 18 -13.53 -23.82 9.20
C GLU A 18 -12.63 -23.08 10.22
N CYS A 19 -11.67 -22.26 9.76
CA CYS A 19 -10.84 -21.45 10.63
C CYS A 19 -11.67 -20.34 11.29
N SER A 20 -11.81 -20.38 12.62
CA SER A 20 -12.47 -19.32 13.38
C SER A 20 -11.51 -18.18 13.65
N ALA A 21 -11.85 -17.00 13.13
CA ALA A 21 -11.10 -15.76 13.37
C ALA A 21 -11.05 -15.39 14.86
N GLU A 22 -12.19 -15.52 15.54
CA GLU A 22 -12.32 -15.26 16.98
C GLU A 22 -11.44 -16.20 17.82
N GLU A 23 -11.47 -17.51 17.52
CA GLU A 23 -10.65 -18.48 18.26
C GLU A 23 -9.16 -18.25 18.03
N THR A 24 -8.77 -17.89 16.81
CA THR A 24 -7.38 -17.57 16.46
C THR A 24 -6.91 -16.33 17.23
N ALA A 25 -7.71 -15.27 17.24
CA ALA A 25 -7.45 -14.07 18.03
C ALA A 25 -7.37 -14.36 19.54
N GLY A 26 -8.24 -15.23 20.04
CA GLY A 26 -8.24 -15.69 21.43
C GLY A 26 -6.94 -16.38 21.84
N LYS A 27 -6.35 -17.18 20.94
CA LYS A 27 -5.02 -17.79 21.15
C LYS A 27 -3.92 -16.75 21.15
N TRP A 28 -3.97 -15.79 20.22
CA TRP A 28 -3.00 -14.68 20.15
C TRP A 28 -3.01 -13.80 21.39
N LEU A 29 -4.18 -13.54 21.99
CA LEU A 29 -4.29 -12.81 23.26
C LEU A 29 -3.60 -13.51 24.43
N GLN A 30 -3.43 -14.83 24.36
CA GLN A 30 -2.78 -15.65 25.39
C GLN A 30 -1.33 -15.98 25.03
N ALA A 31 -0.85 -15.56 23.86
CA ALA A 31 0.48 -15.90 23.37
C ALA A 31 1.58 -15.16 24.13
N THR A 32 2.65 -15.87 24.48
CA THR A 32 3.85 -15.25 25.06
C THR A 32 4.70 -14.53 24.01
N ASP A 33 4.61 -14.97 22.76
CA ASP A 33 5.32 -14.41 21.61
C ASP A 33 4.33 -14.26 20.45
N LEU A 34 3.63 -13.13 20.45
CA LEU A 34 2.61 -12.83 19.44
C LEU A 34 3.20 -12.79 18.02
N THR A 35 4.40 -12.21 17.86
CA THR A 35 5.05 -12.08 16.56
C THR A 35 5.25 -13.45 15.93
N ARG A 36 5.79 -14.41 16.69
CA ARG A 36 5.97 -15.77 16.21
C ARG A 36 4.65 -16.44 15.84
N GLU A 37 3.62 -16.35 16.68
CA GLU A 37 2.32 -16.98 16.40
C GLU A 37 1.68 -16.40 15.13
N VAL A 38 1.77 -15.08 14.92
CA VAL A 38 1.28 -14.42 13.70
C VAL A 38 2.09 -14.88 12.49
N TYR A 39 3.42 -14.87 12.55
CA TYR A 39 4.26 -15.28 11.41
C TYR A 39 4.03 -16.75 11.03
N GLN A 40 3.87 -17.65 12.01
CA GLN A 40 3.53 -19.06 11.75
C GLN A 40 2.17 -19.20 11.07
N HIS A 41 1.18 -18.43 11.50
CA HIS A 41 -0.14 -18.37 10.87
C HIS A 41 -0.04 -17.88 9.42
N LEU A 42 0.69 -16.79 9.18
CA LEU A 42 0.90 -16.24 7.83
C LEU A 42 1.64 -17.22 6.92
N ALA A 43 2.74 -17.82 7.39
CA ALA A 43 3.51 -18.81 6.65
C ALA A 43 2.63 -19.97 6.20
N HIS A 44 1.71 -20.43 7.06
CA HIS A 44 0.82 -21.54 6.75
C HIS A 44 -0.30 -21.21 5.76
N TYR A 45 -0.97 -20.07 5.94
CA TYR A 45 -2.21 -19.77 5.24
C TYR A 45 -2.03 -18.92 3.97
N VAL A 46 -1.01 -18.05 3.90
CA VAL A 46 -0.82 -17.17 2.74
C VAL A 46 -0.59 -17.93 1.43
N PRO A 47 0.32 -18.93 1.35
CA PRO A 47 0.51 -19.72 0.13
C PRO A 47 -0.67 -20.64 -0.22
N LYS A 48 -1.56 -20.91 0.75
CA LYS A 48 -2.79 -21.70 0.53
C LYS A 48 -3.93 -20.88 -0.03
N ILE A 49 -3.90 -19.55 0.13
CA ILE A 49 -4.92 -18.64 -0.37
C ILE A 49 -4.51 -18.07 -1.72
N TYR A 50 -3.28 -17.54 -1.81
CA TYR A 50 -2.77 -16.89 -3.01
C TYR A 50 -1.97 -17.85 -3.89
N CYS A 51 -1.87 -17.53 -5.19
CA CYS A 51 -0.93 -18.18 -6.10
C CYS A 51 -1.11 -19.71 -6.26
N ARG A 52 -2.35 -20.20 -6.14
CA ARG A 52 -2.70 -21.63 -6.34
C ARG A 52 -2.70 -22.09 -7.80
N GLY A 53 -2.36 -21.21 -8.75
CA GLY A 53 -2.43 -21.50 -10.18
C GLY A 53 -1.93 -20.35 -11.05
N PRO A 54 -2.05 -20.48 -12.39
CA PRO A 54 -1.51 -19.50 -13.34
C PRO A 54 -2.28 -18.17 -13.34
N ASN A 55 -3.55 -18.19 -12.95
CA ASN A 55 -4.43 -17.02 -12.95
C ASN A 55 -4.97 -16.78 -11.55
N PRO A 56 -4.93 -15.52 -11.06
CA PRO A 56 -5.50 -15.17 -9.77
C PRO A 56 -7.03 -15.28 -9.81
N PHE A 57 -7.64 -15.47 -8.64
CA PHE A 57 -9.09 -15.45 -8.47
C PHE A 57 -9.49 -14.40 -7.42
N PRO A 58 -9.37 -13.09 -7.74
CA PRO A 58 -9.29 -12.03 -6.74
C PRO A 58 -10.45 -12.00 -5.75
N GLN A 59 -11.69 -12.19 -6.21
CA GLN A 59 -12.88 -12.18 -5.34
C GLN A 59 -12.81 -13.26 -4.25
N LYS A 60 -12.34 -14.45 -4.61
CA LYS A 60 -12.23 -15.59 -3.69
C LYS A 60 -11.01 -15.45 -2.79
N GLU A 61 -9.88 -15.03 -3.35
CA GLU A 61 -8.65 -14.74 -2.61
C GLU A 61 -8.90 -13.66 -1.56
N ASP A 62 -9.59 -12.58 -1.91
CA ASP A 62 -9.95 -11.50 -1.00
C ASP A 62 -10.87 -11.96 0.13
N MET A 63 -11.88 -12.76 -0.18
CA MET A 63 -12.80 -13.32 0.82
C MET A 63 -12.04 -14.21 1.81
N LEU A 64 -11.24 -15.16 1.31
CA LEU A 64 -10.46 -16.06 2.16
C LEU A 64 -9.39 -15.32 2.96
N ALA A 65 -8.68 -14.37 2.35
CA ALA A 65 -7.68 -13.56 3.04
C ALA A 65 -8.31 -12.72 4.15
N HIS A 66 -9.49 -12.13 3.90
CA HIS A 66 -10.19 -11.40 4.94
C HIS A 66 -10.62 -12.32 6.07
N GLN A 67 -11.25 -13.46 5.80
CA GLN A 67 -11.73 -14.36 6.84
C GLN A 67 -10.59 -15.01 7.66
N VAL A 68 -9.54 -15.50 6.99
CA VAL A 68 -8.52 -16.36 7.61
C VAL A 68 -7.29 -15.58 8.07
N LEU A 69 -6.92 -14.50 7.38
CA LEU A 69 -5.70 -13.75 7.68
C LEU A 69 -6.01 -12.45 8.42
N LEU A 70 -6.90 -11.60 7.90
CA LEU A 70 -7.18 -10.27 8.46
C LEU A 70 -8.19 -10.33 9.62
N GLY A 71 -9.19 -11.20 9.54
CA GLY A 71 -10.23 -11.37 10.55
C GLY A 71 -9.67 -11.62 11.94
N PRO A 72 -8.74 -12.58 12.15
CA PRO A 72 -8.09 -12.75 13.44
C PRO A 72 -7.42 -11.48 13.98
N MET A 73 -6.84 -10.65 13.10
CA MET A 73 -6.18 -9.39 13.48
C MET A 73 -7.21 -8.35 13.93
N GLU A 74 -8.35 -8.28 13.25
CA GLU A 74 -9.45 -7.39 13.59
C GLU A 74 -10.11 -7.77 14.92
N TRP A 75 -10.35 -9.07 15.14
CA TRP A 75 -10.83 -9.61 16.41
C TRP A 75 -9.83 -9.34 17.54
N TYR A 76 -8.54 -9.54 17.31
CA TYR A 76 -7.50 -9.25 18.29
C TYR A 76 -7.46 -7.75 18.62
N LEU A 77 -7.51 -6.88 17.61
CA LEU A 77 -7.49 -5.43 17.80
C LEU A 77 -8.70 -4.97 18.63
N CYS A 78 -9.90 -5.37 18.22
CA CYS A 78 -11.15 -4.96 18.88
C CYS A 78 -11.28 -5.58 20.28
N GLY A 79 -10.82 -6.82 20.48
CA GLY A 79 -11.06 -7.60 21.70
C GLY A 79 -12.51 -8.06 21.85
N GLU A 80 -13.33 -7.84 20.83
CA GLU A 80 -14.73 -8.21 20.67
C GLU A 80 -15.04 -8.34 19.18
N ASP A 81 -16.30 -8.56 18.83
CA ASP A 81 -16.75 -8.62 17.44
C ASP A 81 -16.31 -7.36 16.65
N PRO A 82 -15.60 -7.50 15.51
CA PRO A 82 -15.07 -6.38 14.76
C PRO A 82 -16.12 -5.38 14.28
N GLU A 83 -17.33 -5.82 13.91
CA GLU A 83 -18.39 -4.90 13.47
C GLU A 83 -18.79 -3.97 14.61
N LEU A 84 -18.89 -4.52 15.83
CA LEU A 84 -19.18 -3.74 17.03
C LEU A 84 -18.00 -2.87 17.45
N GLY A 85 -16.79 -3.44 17.49
CA GLY A 85 -15.57 -2.75 17.92
C GLY A 85 -15.24 -1.54 17.05
N PHE A 86 -15.23 -1.72 15.73
CA PHE A 86 -14.98 -0.63 14.80
C PHE A 86 -16.10 0.42 14.79
N SER A 87 -17.37 0.01 14.93
CA SER A 87 -18.47 0.97 15.06
C SER A 87 -18.35 1.84 16.31
N LYS A 88 -17.91 1.26 17.44
CA LYS A 88 -17.63 2.04 18.66
C LYS A 88 -16.50 3.04 18.44
N LEU A 89 -15.42 2.62 17.78
CA LEU A 89 -14.29 3.50 17.46
C LEU A 89 -14.74 4.70 16.60
N GLU A 90 -15.52 4.45 15.55
CA GLU A 90 -16.10 5.50 14.70
C GLU A 90 -16.98 6.48 15.49
N GLN A 91 -17.86 5.96 16.36
CA GLN A 91 -18.77 6.80 17.16
C GLN A 91 -18.02 7.67 18.17
N THR A 92 -16.90 7.17 18.70
CA THR A 92 -16.03 7.92 19.62
C THR A 92 -15.05 8.84 18.91
N ASN A 93 -14.87 8.68 17.59
CA ASN A 93 -13.92 9.47 16.82
C ASN A 93 -14.46 10.89 16.59
N LYS A 94 -13.64 11.89 16.90
CA LYS A 94 -13.94 13.27 16.52
C LYS A 94 -13.72 13.43 15.01
N PRO A 95 -14.65 14.04 14.25
CA PRO A 95 -14.45 14.25 12.84
C PRO A 95 -13.26 15.19 12.57
N SER A 96 -12.36 14.80 11.67
CA SER A 96 -11.19 15.60 11.30
C SER A 96 -11.60 16.97 10.74
N HIS A 97 -10.81 18.00 11.04
CA HIS A 97 -10.91 19.32 10.40
C HIS A 97 -10.30 19.30 8.98
N LEU A 98 -9.42 18.35 8.68
CA LEU A 98 -8.87 18.09 7.34
C LEU A 98 -9.75 17.10 6.59
N CYS A 99 -10.03 17.40 5.31
CA CYS A 99 -10.73 16.45 4.43
C CYS A 99 -9.84 15.27 4.07
N GLY A 100 -8.64 15.51 3.54
CA GLY A 100 -7.67 14.44 3.23
C GLY A 100 -8.09 13.41 2.20
N ARG A 101 -9.23 13.60 1.52
CA ARG A 101 -9.74 12.65 0.53
C ARG A 101 -8.71 12.50 -0.59
N VAL A 102 -8.15 11.31 -0.74
CA VAL A 102 -7.21 11.00 -1.80
C VAL A 102 -7.94 10.84 -3.14
N PHE A 103 -7.43 11.51 -4.18
CA PHE A 103 -8.06 11.53 -5.50
C PHE A 103 -7.74 10.27 -6.29
N LYS A 104 -8.74 9.75 -6.98
CA LYS A 104 -8.57 8.67 -7.96
C LYS A 104 -8.20 9.25 -9.34
N VAL A 105 -7.53 8.44 -10.15
CA VAL A 105 -7.26 8.76 -11.55
C VAL A 105 -8.58 9.05 -12.27
N GLY A 106 -8.66 10.17 -12.96
CA GLY A 106 -9.87 10.58 -13.68
C GLY A 106 -10.90 11.36 -12.84
N GLU A 107 -10.71 11.50 -11.52
CA GLU A 107 -11.62 12.26 -10.66
C GLU A 107 -11.42 13.78 -10.87
N PRO A 108 -12.49 14.59 -10.88
CA PRO A 108 -12.37 16.04 -11.01
C PRO A 108 -11.85 16.68 -9.72
N THR A 109 -10.88 17.59 -9.86
CA THR A 109 -10.34 18.43 -8.79
C THR A 109 -10.59 19.91 -9.10
N TYR A 110 -10.75 20.71 -8.04
CA TYR A 110 -11.13 22.12 -8.14
C TYR A 110 -10.09 23.00 -7.46
N SER A 111 -9.51 23.95 -8.18
CA SER A 111 -8.54 24.91 -7.64
C SER A 111 -9.06 26.34 -7.77
N CYS A 112 -9.17 27.07 -6.66
CA CYS A 112 -9.63 28.46 -6.65
C CYS A 112 -8.49 29.42 -7.00
N ARG A 113 -8.63 30.20 -8.07
CA ARG A 113 -7.59 31.15 -8.51
C ARG A 113 -7.49 32.39 -7.64
N ASP A 114 -8.54 32.70 -6.90
CA ASP A 114 -8.60 33.89 -6.07
C ASP A 114 -8.06 33.59 -4.65
N CYS A 115 -8.38 32.42 -4.10
CA CYS A 115 -8.06 32.06 -2.70
C CYS A 115 -6.84 31.15 -2.53
N ALA A 116 -6.47 30.33 -3.53
CA ALA A 116 -5.34 29.41 -3.36
C ALA A 116 -4.04 30.15 -3.10
N VAL A 117 -3.19 29.58 -2.24
CA VAL A 117 -1.83 30.08 -2.01
C VAL A 117 -0.96 29.81 -3.22
N ASP A 118 -1.08 28.62 -3.82
CA ASP A 118 -0.37 28.25 -5.05
C ASP A 118 -1.23 27.34 -5.97
N PRO A 119 -0.79 27.05 -7.21
CA PRO A 119 -1.58 26.27 -8.18
C PRO A 119 -1.79 24.79 -7.84
N THR A 120 -1.12 24.26 -6.81
CA THR A 120 -1.22 22.88 -6.35
C THR A 120 -2.37 22.68 -5.37
N CYS A 121 -2.93 23.75 -4.80
CA CYS A 121 -4.07 23.67 -3.89
C CYS A 121 -5.35 23.21 -4.60
N VAL A 122 -5.95 22.14 -4.10
CA VAL A 122 -7.07 21.44 -4.74
C VAL A 122 -8.13 20.96 -3.75
N LEU A 123 -9.39 21.04 -4.19
CA LEU A 123 -10.56 20.56 -3.46
C LEU A 123 -11.21 19.39 -4.19
N CYS A 124 -11.76 18.44 -3.42
CA CYS A 124 -12.70 17.46 -3.94
C CYS A 124 -14.04 18.12 -4.26
N MET A 125 -14.86 17.44 -5.07
CA MET A 125 -16.17 17.96 -5.49
C MET A 125 -17.06 18.35 -4.30
N GLU A 126 -17.13 17.51 -3.27
CA GLU A 126 -17.95 17.77 -2.08
C GLU A 126 -17.48 19.02 -1.32
N CYS A 127 -16.17 19.15 -1.09
CA CYS A 127 -15.62 20.30 -0.37
C CYS A 127 -15.76 21.59 -1.18
N PHE A 128 -15.51 21.52 -2.49
CA PHE A 128 -15.70 22.66 -3.39
C PHE A 128 -17.14 23.17 -3.33
N LEU A 129 -18.12 22.27 -3.52
CA LEU A 129 -19.54 22.61 -3.46
C LEU A 129 -19.98 23.10 -2.08
N GLY A 130 -19.35 22.60 -1.01
CA GLY A 130 -19.61 23.02 0.37
C GLY A 130 -18.82 24.24 0.85
N SER A 131 -18.04 24.89 -0.01
CA SER A 131 -17.17 26.01 0.36
C SER A 131 -17.56 27.31 -0.36
N ILE A 132 -16.96 28.42 0.05
CA ILE A 132 -17.09 29.72 -0.64
C ILE A 132 -16.49 29.70 -2.06
N HIS A 133 -15.57 28.76 -2.34
CA HIS A 133 -14.78 28.76 -3.58
C HIS A 133 -15.62 28.48 -4.83
N ARG A 134 -16.81 27.89 -4.67
CA ARG A 134 -17.75 27.67 -5.79
C ARG A 134 -18.23 28.96 -6.44
N ASP A 135 -18.21 30.06 -5.68
CA ASP A 135 -18.68 31.38 -6.10
C ASP A 135 -17.51 32.27 -6.60
N HIS A 136 -16.28 31.73 -6.64
CA HIS A 136 -15.06 32.43 -7.08
C HIS A 136 -14.60 31.96 -8.48
N ARG A 137 -13.52 32.54 -9.01
CA ARG A 137 -12.89 32.01 -10.23
C ARG A 137 -12.10 30.77 -9.88
N TYR A 138 -12.46 29.65 -10.48
CA TYR A 138 -11.77 28.37 -10.26
C TYR A 138 -11.36 27.72 -11.59
N ARG A 139 -10.51 26.70 -11.48
CA ARG A 139 -10.14 25.79 -12.55
C ARG A 139 -10.52 24.38 -12.13
N MET A 140 -11.23 23.68 -13.00
CA MET A 140 -11.41 22.23 -12.88
C MET A 140 -10.31 21.52 -13.66
N THR A 141 -9.72 20.50 -13.04
CA THR A 141 -8.69 19.65 -13.65
C THR A 141 -9.03 18.19 -13.37
N THR A 142 -8.56 17.28 -14.21
CA THR A 142 -8.69 15.83 -14.00
C THR A 142 -7.47 15.35 -13.21
N SER A 143 -7.67 14.64 -12.10
CA SER A 143 -6.59 14.07 -11.30
C SER A 143 -5.87 12.94 -12.05
N GLY A 144 -4.54 12.94 -11.99
CA GLY A 144 -3.70 11.80 -12.41
C GLY A 144 -3.64 10.66 -11.39
N GLY A 145 -4.26 10.84 -10.20
CA GLY A 145 -4.00 10.02 -9.02
C GLY A 145 -2.72 10.48 -8.32
N GLY A 146 -2.71 10.58 -7.00
CA GLY A 146 -1.50 10.97 -6.25
C GLY A 146 -1.56 12.29 -5.46
N GLY A 147 -2.74 12.90 -5.33
CA GLY A 147 -2.97 14.04 -4.44
C GLY A 147 -4.20 13.84 -3.56
N PHE A 148 -4.39 14.70 -2.56
CA PHE A 148 -5.56 14.69 -1.68
C PHE A 148 -6.16 16.08 -1.51
N CYS A 149 -7.39 16.14 -0.98
CA CYS A 149 -8.11 17.39 -0.80
C CYS A 149 -7.51 18.24 0.33
N ASP A 150 -7.18 19.50 0.01
CA ASP A 150 -6.59 20.48 0.94
C ASP A 150 -7.64 21.24 1.77
N CYS A 151 -8.88 20.76 1.81
CA CYS A 151 -9.90 21.39 2.64
C CYS A 151 -9.54 21.18 4.11
N GLY A 152 -9.51 22.27 4.87
CA GLY A 152 -9.08 22.32 6.26
C GLY A 152 -7.62 22.72 6.46
N ASP A 153 -6.80 22.70 5.39
CA ASP A 153 -5.42 23.16 5.50
C ASP A 153 -5.37 24.69 5.43
N THR A 154 -5.12 25.33 6.57
CA THR A 154 -5.06 26.79 6.67
C THR A 154 -3.86 27.40 5.93
N GLU A 155 -2.86 26.60 5.56
CA GLU A 155 -1.71 27.04 4.77
C GLU A 155 -1.97 26.93 3.26
N ALA A 156 -3.00 26.20 2.82
CA ALA A 156 -3.35 26.06 1.41
C ALA A 156 -4.23 27.21 0.88
N TRP A 157 -4.97 27.91 1.74
CA TRP A 157 -5.99 28.89 1.36
C TRP A 157 -5.79 30.23 2.08
N LYS A 158 -5.78 31.33 1.32
CA LYS A 158 -5.74 32.70 1.84
C LYS A 158 -7.04 33.08 2.57
N GLU A 159 -8.16 32.55 2.09
CA GLU A 159 -9.50 32.77 2.62
C GLU A 159 -10.32 31.49 2.47
N GLY A 160 -11.21 31.21 3.43
CA GLY A 160 -12.13 30.06 3.39
C GLY A 160 -11.48 28.67 3.42
N PRO A 161 -10.52 28.36 4.32
CA PRO A 161 -9.83 27.07 4.33
C PRO A 161 -10.75 25.87 4.55
N HIS A 162 -11.91 26.06 5.19
CA HIS A 162 -12.86 25.01 5.52
C HIS A 162 -14.11 25.09 4.64
N CYS A 163 -14.66 23.93 4.30
CA CYS A 163 -16.03 23.81 3.82
C CYS A 163 -16.99 23.66 5.02
N GLN A 164 -18.29 23.81 4.79
CA GLN A 164 -19.32 23.73 5.85
C GLN A 164 -19.25 22.43 6.68
N LYS A 165 -18.82 21.31 6.07
CA LYS A 165 -18.66 20.02 6.76
C LYS A 165 -17.47 20.02 7.72
N HIS A 166 -16.37 20.67 7.36
CA HIS A 166 -15.10 20.65 8.10
C HIS A 166 -14.92 21.88 9.01
N GLU A 167 -15.74 22.92 8.83
CA GLU A 167 -15.74 24.14 9.66
C GLU A 167 -16.25 23.87 11.09
N LEU A 168 -17.24 22.97 11.23
CA LEU A 168 -17.85 22.63 12.51
C LEU A 168 -16.87 22.06 13.56
N ASN A 169 -15.70 21.58 13.11
CA ASN A 169 -14.71 20.92 13.96
C ASN A 169 -13.58 21.86 14.43
N THR A 170 -13.62 23.15 14.06
CA THR A 170 -12.58 24.14 14.41
C THR A 170 -12.83 24.83 15.75
N TYR A 171 -14.08 24.86 16.24
CA TYR A 171 -14.47 25.60 17.44
C TYR A 171 -14.08 24.91 18.78
N GLU A 172 -13.52 23.70 18.76
CA GLU A 172 -13.23 22.90 19.97
C GLU A 172 -11.75 22.77 20.37
N THR A 173 -10.76 23.30 19.64
CA THR A 173 -9.33 23.06 19.99
C THR A 173 -8.42 24.27 19.80
N GLU A 174 -8.13 24.98 20.89
CA GLU A 174 -6.92 25.82 21.04
C GLU A 174 -5.70 25.01 21.53
N GLU A 175 -5.86 23.72 21.85
CA GLU A 175 -4.76 22.77 22.07
C GLU A 175 -5.11 21.43 21.38
N GLU A 176 -4.25 20.93 20.48
CA GLU A 176 -4.41 19.62 19.83
C GLU A 176 -4.26 18.50 20.89
N GLU A 177 -5.37 18.12 21.53
CA GLU A 177 -5.45 16.96 22.42
C GLU A 177 -5.01 15.70 21.64
N ASP A 178 -4.12 14.88 22.21
CA ASP A 178 -3.61 13.69 21.53
C ASP A 178 -4.76 12.69 21.31
N PRO A 179 -5.11 12.28 20.08
CA PRO A 179 -6.27 11.42 19.82
C PRO A 179 -6.22 10.07 20.54
N LEU A 180 -5.06 9.65 21.05
CA LEU A 180 -4.93 8.46 21.90
C LEU A 180 -5.73 8.55 23.20
N VAL A 181 -6.05 9.74 23.71
CA VAL A 181 -6.84 9.88 24.95
C VAL A 181 -8.27 9.33 24.81
N HIS A 182 -8.76 9.20 23.58
CA HIS A 182 -10.08 8.64 23.28
C HIS A 182 -10.06 7.10 23.17
N LEU A 183 -8.88 6.48 23.28
CA LEU A 183 -8.72 5.02 23.23
C LEU A 183 -8.35 4.48 24.62
N SER A 184 -8.89 3.31 24.96
CA SER A 184 -8.44 2.58 26.15
C SER A 184 -7.01 2.06 26.00
N GLU A 185 -6.28 1.93 27.11
CA GLU A 185 -4.90 1.41 27.12
C GLU A 185 -4.78 0.04 26.45
N ASP A 186 -5.77 -0.84 26.66
CA ASP A 186 -5.76 -2.18 26.07
C ASP A 186 -5.92 -2.13 24.54
N VAL A 187 -6.77 -1.25 24.02
CA VAL A 187 -6.93 -1.05 22.56
C VAL A 187 -5.62 -0.51 21.99
N ILE A 188 -5.01 0.50 22.63
CA ILE A 188 -3.74 1.07 22.18
C ILE A 188 -2.67 -0.02 22.09
N ALA A 189 -2.52 -0.84 23.14
CA ALA A 189 -1.53 -1.91 23.17
C ALA A 189 -1.77 -2.97 22.07
N ARG A 190 -3.02 -3.42 21.89
CA ARG A 190 -3.36 -4.42 20.88
C ARG A 190 -3.16 -3.89 19.46
N THR A 191 -3.61 -2.66 19.19
CA THR A 191 -3.40 -2.00 17.89
C THR A 191 -1.91 -1.85 17.60
N TYR A 192 -1.13 -1.34 18.56
CA TYR A 192 0.31 -1.13 18.38
C TYR A 192 1.02 -2.44 18.04
N ASN A 193 0.72 -3.52 18.78
CA ASN A 193 1.34 -4.83 18.56
C ASN A 193 1.04 -5.38 17.15
N ILE A 194 -0.22 -5.38 16.73
CA ILE A 194 -0.59 -5.87 15.39
C ILE A 194 -0.05 -4.96 14.28
N PHE A 195 -0.11 -3.65 14.45
CA PHE A 195 0.43 -2.72 13.46
C PHE A 195 1.95 -2.88 13.31
N ALA A 196 2.68 -3.04 14.41
CA ALA A 196 4.12 -3.29 14.39
C ALA A 196 4.46 -4.57 13.62
N ILE A 197 3.81 -5.69 13.96
CA ILE A 197 4.04 -6.98 13.31
C ILE A 197 3.69 -6.92 11.83
N MET A 198 2.49 -6.41 11.50
CA MET A 198 1.97 -6.46 10.13
C MET A 198 2.64 -5.46 9.21
N PHE A 199 2.98 -4.27 9.71
CA PHE A 199 3.71 -3.29 8.91
C PHE A 199 5.14 -3.76 8.67
N GLN A 200 5.82 -4.31 9.68
CA GLN A 200 7.14 -4.95 9.51
C GLN A 200 7.09 -6.07 8.47
N TYR A 201 6.14 -7.00 8.59
CA TYR A 201 5.93 -8.09 7.63
C TYR A 201 5.76 -7.55 6.20
N ALA A 202 4.90 -6.54 6.01
CA ALA A 202 4.63 -5.97 4.69
C ALA A 202 5.87 -5.30 4.09
N VAL A 203 6.60 -4.48 4.86
CA VAL A 203 7.82 -3.83 4.40
C VAL A 203 8.88 -4.87 4.06
N GLU A 204 9.09 -5.86 4.92
CA GLU A 204 10.08 -6.91 4.72
C GLU A 204 9.84 -7.69 3.43
N ILE A 205 8.62 -8.19 3.21
CA ILE A 205 8.34 -9.02 2.03
C ILE A 205 8.33 -8.22 0.72
N LEU A 206 7.84 -6.98 0.75
CA LEU A 206 7.81 -6.12 -0.43
C LEU A 206 9.21 -5.64 -0.83
N THR A 207 10.11 -5.48 0.13
CA THR A 207 11.52 -5.11 -0.10
C THR A 207 12.47 -6.32 -0.16
N TRP A 208 11.93 -7.53 -0.16
CA TRP A 208 12.72 -8.76 -0.16
C TRP A 208 13.43 -8.98 -1.51
N GLU A 209 14.74 -9.21 -1.46
CA GLU A 209 15.57 -9.29 -2.67
C GLU A 209 15.75 -10.72 -3.21
N LYS A 210 15.51 -11.76 -2.40
CA LYS A 210 15.68 -13.16 -2.83
C LYS A 210 14.44 -13.66 -3.58
N GLU A 211 14.65 -14.31 -4.73
CA GLU A 211 13.57 -14.80 -5.60
C GLU A 211 13.10 -16.24 -5.28
N SER A 212 13.89 -17.01 -4.50
CA SER A 212 13.62 -18.44 -4.25
C SER A 212 13.54 -18.84 -2.77
N GLU A 213 13.91 -17.94 -1.87
CA GLU A 213 13.93 -18.20 -0.43
C GLU A 213 13.08 -17.14 0.27
N LEU A 214 12.21 -17.58 1.18
CA LEU A 214 11.46 -16.69 2.06
C LEU A 214 12.34 -16.18 3.22
N PRO A 215 11.93 -15.09 3.89
CA PRO A 215 12.46 -14.77 5.22
C PRO A 215 12.40 -15.99 6.15
N PRO A 216 13.39 -16.18 7.05
CA PRO A 216 13.45 -17.36 7.94
C PRO A 216 12.16 -17.60 8.73
N ASP A 217 11.52 -16.55 9.21
CA ASP A 217 10.30 -16.62 10.02
C ASP A 217 9.06 -17.02 9.20
N LEU A 218 9.16 -17.08 7.87
CA LEU A 218 8.11 -17.48 6.94
C LEU A 218 8.43 -18.80 6.21
N GLU A 219 9.53 -19.46 6.53
CA GLU A 219 9.86 -20.74 5.89
C GLU A 219 8.88 -21.84 6.28
N MET A 220 8.29 -22.50 5.28
CA MET A 220 7.47 -23.69 5.48
C MET A 220 8.30 -24.97 5.50
N ILE A 221 7.81 -25.96 6.26
CA ILE A 221 8.38 -27.31 6.32
C ILE A 221 8.22 -28.04 4.96
N GLU A 222 7.11 -27.81 4.26
CA GLU A 222 6.84 -28.38 2.94
C GLU A 222 6.96 -27.30 1.86
N LYS A 223 7.97 -27.42 0.98
CA LYS A 223 8.15 -26.51 -0.15
C LYS A 223 7.44 -27.09 -1.38
N SER A 224 6.51 -26.34 -1.95
CA SER A 224 5.96 -26.66 -3.27
C SER A 224 6.92 -26.19 -4.36
N ASP A 225 7.37 -27.05 -5.27
CA ASP A 225 8.31 -26.66 -6.33
C ASP A 225 7.62 -25.93 -7.51
N THR A 226 6.90 -24.85 -7.21
CA THR A 226 6.17 -24.04 -8.20
C THR A 226 6.70 -22.62 -8.27
N TYR A 227 6.85 -22.12 -9.49
CA TYR A 227 7.49 -20.85 -9.80
C TYR A 227 6.65 -20.04 -10.79
N TYR A 228 6.83 -18.72 -10.75
CA TYR A 228 6.29 -17.79 -11.72
C TYR A 228 7.41 -17.12 -12.51
N CYS A 229 7.24 -17.05 -13.82
CA CYS A 229 8.02 -16.15 -14.67
C CYS A 229 7.33 -14.79 -14.66
N MET A 230 7.88 -13.83 -13.90
CA MET A 230 7.32 -12.50 -13.68
C MET A 230 7.96 -11.49 -14.64
N LEU A 231 7.14 -10.88 -15.50
CA LEU A 231 7.51 -9.77 -16.36
C LEU A 231 7.16 -8.45 -15.67
N PHE A 232 8.08 -7.48 -15.71
CA PHE A 232 7.90 -6.14 -15.13
C PHE A 232 7.77 -5.10 -16.23
N ASN A 233 7.04 -4.02 -15.93
CA ASN A 233 6.90 -2.88 -16.82
C ASN A 233 8.21 -2.11 -16.95
N ASP A 234 8.44 -1.48 -18.09
CA ASP A 234 9.49 -0.48 -18.28
C ASP A 234 9.06 0.59 -19.29
N GLU A 235 9.74 1.74 -19.26
CA GLU A 235 9.51 2.86 -20.19
C GLU A 235 10.33 2.77 -21.49
N VAL A 236 10.97 1.63 -21.77
CA VAL A 236 11.90 1.47 -22.91
C VAL A 236 11.26 0.71 -24.06
N HIS A 237 10.52 -0.36 -23.76
CA HIS A 237 9.96 -1.25 -24.77
C HIS A 237 8.55 -0.84 -25.16
N THR A 238 8.26 -0.86 -26.46
CA THR A 238 6.89 -0.56 -26.92
C THR A 238 5.95 -1.74 -26.68
N TYR A 239 4.66 -1.43 -26.52
CA TYR A 239 3.59 -2.43 -26.42
C TYR A 239 3.68 -3.52 -27.50
N GLU A 240 3.90 -3.14 -28.77
CA GLU A 240 4.02 -4.08 -29.88
C GLU A 240 5.22 -5.03 -29.73
N GLN A 241 6.37 -4.52 -29.27
CA GLN A 241 7.57 -5.33 -29.02
C GLN A 241 7.34 -6.35 -27.90
N VAL A 242 6.67 -5.91 -26.82
CA VAL A 242 6.30 -6.77 -25.69
C VAL A 242 5.36 -7.88 -26.16
N ILE A 243 4.29 -7.53 -26.89
CA ILE A 243 3.31 -8.50 -27.43
C ILE A 243 4.01 -9.55 -28.29
N TYR A 244 4.84 -9.12 -29.26
CA TYR A 244 5.57 -10.04 -30.14
C TYR A 244 6.50 -10.98 -29.36
N THR A 245 7.19 -10.45 -28.36
CA THR A 245 8.12 -11.22 -27.52
C THR A 245 7.37 -12.26 -26.68
N LEU A 246 6.23 -11.89 -26.12
CA LEU A 246 5.38 -12.78 -25.33
C LEU A 246 4.80 -13.93 -26.17
N GLN A 247 4.36 -13.66 -27.40
CA GLN A 247 3.88 -14.72 -28.30
C GLN A 247 4.97 -15.78 -28.53
N LYS A 248 6.23 -15.37 -28.71
CA LYS A 248 7.35 -16.29 -28.91
C LYS A 248 7.79 -17.03 -27.65
N ALA A 249 7.86 -16.33 -26.52
CA ALA A 249 8.37 -16.90 -25.28
C ALA A 249 7.37 -17.83 -24.59
N VAL A 250 6.08 -17.46 -24.66
CA VAL A 250 5.00 -18.16 -23.94
C VAL A 250 4.24 -19.12 -24.85
N ASN A 251 4.31 -18.93 -26.19
CA ASN A 251 3.47 -19.62 -27.18
C ASN A 251 1.97 -19.32 -26.99
N CYS A 252 1.65 -18.04 -26.76
CA CYS A 252 0.28 -17.56 -26.56
C CYS A 252 -0.28 -16.89 -27.82
N THR A 253 -1.60 -16.76 -27.87
CA THR A 253 -2.31 -16.02 -28.91
C THR A 253 -2.05 -14.51 -28.81
N GLN A 254 -2.27 -13.77 -29.89
CA GLN A 254 -2.13 -12.32 -29.88
C GLN A 254 -3.04 -11.65 -28.83
N LYS A 255 -4.26 -12.16 -28.66
CA LYS A 255 -5.21 -11.65 -27.66
C LYS A 255 -4.69 -11.84 -26.23
N GLU A 256 -4.12 -12.99 -25.92
CA GLU A 256 -3.51 -13.26 -24.61
C GLU A 256 -2.27 -12.39 -24.38
N ALA A 257 -1.41 -12.24 -25.39
CA ALA A 257 -0.24 -11.37 -25.32
C ALA A 257 -0.61 -9.89 -25.06
N ILE A 258 -1.68 -9.40 -25.71
CA ILE A 258 -2.24 -8.07 -25.42
C ILE A 258 -2.71 -8.01 -23.96
N GLY A 259 -3.45 -9.01 -23.49
CA GLY A 259 -3.91 -9.07 -22.10
C GLY A 259 -2.77 -9.03 -21.08
N PHE A 260 -1.67 -9.75 -21.33
CA PHE A 260 -0.47 -9.68 -20.51
C PHE A 260 0.14 -8.27 -20.53
N ALA A 261 0.38 -7.70 -21.71
CA ALA A 261 0.98 -6.37 -21.84
C ALA A 261 0.15 -5.28 -21.13
N THR A 262 -1.18 -5.28 -21.32
CA THR A 262 -2.09 -4.36 -20.63
C THR A 262 -2.04 -4.51 -19.12
N THR A 263 -1.91 -5.74 -18.61
CA THR A 263 -1.82 -5.96 -17.16
C THR A 263 -0.48 -5.53 -16.60
N VAL A 264 0.62 -5.77 -17.32
CA VAL A 264 1.97 -5.31 -16.94
C VAL A 264 2.01 -3.79 -16.85
N ASP A 265 1.47 -3.08 -17.83
CA ASP A 265 1.44 -1.62 -17.84
C ASP A 265 0.57 -1.03 -16.71
N ARG A 266 -0.61 -1.62 -16.49
CA ARG A 266 -1.54 -1.16 -15.45
C ARG A 266 -0.99 -1.40 -14.04
N ASP A 267 -0.54 -2.63 -13.76
CA ASP A 267 -0.20 -3.08 -12.40
C ASP A 267 1.32 -2.99 -12.12
N GLY A 268 2.14 -2.78 -13.15
CA GLY A 268 3.61 -2.75 -13.09
C GLY A 268 4.29 -4.11 -13.23
N ARG A 269 3.55 -5.23 -13.11
CA ARG A 269 4.09 -6.59 -13.30
C ARG A 269 3.00 -7.63 -13.57
N ARG A 270 3.34 -8.74 -14.23
CA ARG A 270 2.45 -9.88 -14.42
C ARG A 270 3.22 -11.20 -14.61
N SER A 271 2.66 -12.30 -14.11
CA SER A 271 3.14 -13.64 -14.42
C SER A 271 2.80 -14.04 -15.86
N VAL A 272 3.80 -14.44 -16.62
CA VAL A 272 3.63 -14.92 -18.01
C VAL A 272 3.70 -16.44 -18.13
N ARG A 273 4.26 -17.12 -17.12
CA ARG A 273 4.22 -18.57 -16.94
C ARG A 273 4.13 -18.94 -15.47
N TYR A 274 3.63 -20.15 -15.23
CA TYR A 274 3.54 -20.81 -13.92
C TYR A 274 3.87 -22.28 -14.09
N GLY A 275 4.69 -22.84 -13.20
CA GLY A 275 5.06 -24.25 -13.20
C GLY A 275 6.45 -24.49 -12.63
N GLU A 276 7.13 -25.53 -13.11
CA GLU A 276 8.50 -25.85 -12.69
C GLU A 276 9.50 -24.73 -13.03
N PHE A 277 10.60 -24.68 -12.27
CA PHE A 277 11.66 -23.69 -12.45
C PHE A 277 12.18 -23.63 -13.90
N GLN A 278 12.50 -24.79 -14.48
CA GLN A 278 13.07 -24.88 -15.83
C GLN A 278 12.10 -24.33 -16.90
N TYR A 279 10.80 -24.57 -16.72
CA TYR A 279 9.76 -24.08 -17.63
C TYR A 279 9.62 -22.56 -17.61
N CYS A 280 9.75 -21.95 -16.42
CA CYS A 280 9.76 -20.50 -16.23
C CYS A 280 11.05 -19.86 -16.74
N GLU A 281 12.20 -20.46 -16.45
CA GLU A 281 13.53 -19.97 -16.85
C GLU A 281 13.72 -20.00 -18.37
N GLN A 282 13.13 -21.00 -19.05
CA GLN A 282 13.10 -21.04 -20.51
C GLN A 282 12.39 -19.82 -21.11
N ALA A 283 11.23 -19.44 -20.57
CA ALA A 283 10.51 -18.25 -21.04
C ALA A 283 11.30 -16.97 -20.77
N LYS A 284 11.87 -16.83 -19.56
CA LYS A 284 12.75 -15.70 -19.21
C LYS A 284 13.91 -15.57 -20.21
N SER A 285 14.60 -16.67 -20.49
CA SER A 285 15.72 -16.71 -21.45
C SER A 285 15.32 -16.23 -22.85
N ILE A 286 14.14 -16.63 -23.33
CA ILE A 286 13.62 -16.19 -24.65
C ILE A 286 13.27 -14.69 -24.63
N ILE A 287 12.63 -14.20 -23.57
CA ILE A 287 12.23 -12.79 -23.44
C ILE A 287 13.47 -11.90 -23.43
N VAL A 288 14.44 -12.20 -22.56
CA VAL A 288 15.69 -11.45 -22.43
C VAL A 288 16.44 -11.46 -23.76
N ARG A 289 16.62 -12.62 -24.39
CA ARG A 289 17.32 -12.73 -25.68
C ARG A 289 16.66 -11.92 -26.80
N ASN A 290 15.32 -11.89 -26.86
CA ASN A 290 14.60 -11.18 -27.92
C ASN A 290 14.57 -9.67 -27.73
N THR A 291 14.79 -9.18 -26.51
CA THR A 291 14.76 -7.76 -26.14
C THR A 291 16.14 -7.15 -25.92
N SER A 292 17.20 -7.96 -25.93
CA SER A 292 18.59 -7.52 -25.72
C SER A 292 19.12 -6.48 -26.73
N ARG A 293 18.39 -6.18 -27.81
CA ARG A 293 18.80 -5.21 -28.83
C ARG A 293 18.58 -3.75 -28.41
N GLN A 294 17.79 -3.52 -27.36
CA GLN A 294 17.58 -2.19 -26.79
C GLN A 294 18.71 -1.84 -25.81
N THR A 295 18.65 -0.64 -25.23
CA THR A 295 19.60 -0.17 -24.21
C THR A 295 19.70 -1.11 -23.01
N LYS A 296 18.60 -1.80 -22.69
CA LYS A 296 18.54 -2.91 -21.73
C LYS A 296 17.47 -3.92 -22.15
N PRO A 297 17.58 -5.20 -21.77
CA PRO A 297 16.51 -6.18 -21.97
C PRO A 297 15.32 -5.93 -21.03
N LEU A 298 14.16 -6.49 -21.37
CA LEU A 298 13.00 -6.50 -20.46
C LEU A 298 13.37 -7.18 -19.14
N LYS A 299 12.94 -6.58 -18.01
CA LYS A 299 13.13 -7.14 -16.69
C LYS A 299 12.19 -8.33 -16.47
N VAL A 300 12.77 -9.51 -16.26
CA VAL A 300 12.05 -10.76 -16.00
C VAL A 300 12.73 -11.54 -14.89
N GLN A 301 11.95 -12.01 -13.92
CA GLN A 301 12.42 -12.79 -12.76
C GLN A 301 11.68 -14.12 -12.67
N VAL A 302 12.34 -15.16 -12.13
CA VAL A 302 11.71 -16.45 -11.85
C VAL A 302 11.58 -16.58 -10.35
N MET A 303 10.37 -16.37 -9.86
CA MET A 303 10.09 -16.24 -8.44
C MET A 303 9.35 -17.47 -7.93
N HIS A 304 9.71 -17.95 -6.74
CA HIS A 304 8.98 -19.02 -6.07
C HIS A 304 7.55 -18.57 -5.73
N SER A 305 6.57 -19.45 -5.90
CA SER A 305 5.15 -19.12 -5.75
C SER A 305 4.80 -18.57 -4.38
N SER A 306 5.41 -19.09 -3.31
CA SER A 306 5.21 -18.59 -1.96
C SER A 306 5.67 -17.13 -1.78
N ILE A 307 6.75 -16.70 -2.43
CA ILE A 307 7.21 -15.31 -2.35
C ILE A 307 6.19 -14.39 -3.01
N VAL A 308 5.68 -14.78 -4.19
CA VAL A 308 4.65 -14.01 -4.89
C VAL A 308 3.36 -13.96 -4.07
N ALA A 309 2.98 -15.06 -3.41
CA ALA A 309 1.85 -15.12 -2.50
C ALA A 309 2.01 -14.13 -1.33
N HIS A 310 3.16 -14.15 -0.65
CA HIS A 310 3.44 -13.26 0.46
C HIS A 310 3.55 -11.79 0.04
N GLN A 311 4.08 -11.49 -1.16
CA GLN A 311 4.08 -10.13 -1.70
C GLN A 311 2.66 -9.62 -1.99
N ASN A 312 1.79 -10.46 -2.56
CA ASN A 312 0.39 -10.09 -2.80
C ASN A 312 -0.34 -9.83 -1.47
N PHE A 313 -0.12 -10.68 -0.47
CA PHE A 313 -0.67 -10.45 0.86
C PHE A 313 -0.05 -9.21 1.54
N GLY A 314 1.24 -8.92 1.34
CA GLY A 314 1.88 -7.70 1.82
C GLY A 314 1.20 -6.43 1.30
N LEU A 315 0.82 -6.40 0.02
CA LEU A 315 0.01 -5.31 -0.55
C LEU A 315 -1.38 -5.23 0.10
N LYS A 316 -2.01 -6.39 0.36
CA LYS A 316 -3.30 -6.46 1.04
C LYS A 316 -3.22 -5.91 2.47
N VAL A 317 -2.13 -6.20 3.18
CA VAL A 317 -1.85 -5.68 4.52
C VAL A 317 -1.72 -4.17 4.52
N LEU A 318 -0.94 -3.58 3.60
CA LEU A 318 -0.84 -2.12 3.51
C LEU A 318 -2.19 -1.45 3.22
N SER A 319 -3.00 -2.04 2.34
CA SER A 319 -4.37 -1.58 2.04
C SER A 319 -5.31 -1.71 3.25
N TRP A 320 -5.17 -2.80 4.00
CA TRP A 320 -5.92 -3.06 5.22
C TRP A 320 -5.56 -2.06 6.32
N LEU A 321 -4.27 -1.82 6.57
CA LEU A 321 -3.80 -0.80 7.52
C LEU A 321 -4.42 0.57 7.21
N GLY A 322 -4.43 0.97 5.93
CA GLY A 322 -5.05 2.22 5.48
C GLY A 322 -6.56 2.29 5.71
N SER A 323 -7.25 1.14 5.68
CA SER A 323 -8.68 1.04 5.96
C SER A 323 -8.95 1.08 7.46
N ILE A 324 -8.16 0.37 8.28
CA ILE A 324 -8.31 0.31 9.73
C ILE A 324 -8.06 1.67 10.39
N ILE A 325 -7.07 2.44 9.95
CA ILE A 325 -6.85 3.79 10.47
C ILE A 325 -7.96 4.78 10.12
N GLY A 326 -8.87 4.41 9.20
CA GLY A 326 -10.03 5.23 8.83
C GLY A 326 -11.10 5.28 9.93
N TYR A 327 -11.14 4.28 10.82
CA TYR A 327 -12.13 4.21 11.90
C TYR A 327 -11.85 5.18 13.06
N SER A 328 -10.59 5.58 13.27
CA SER A 328 -10.23 6.50 14.37
C SER A 328 -8.88 7.18 14.14
N ASP A 329 -8.80 8.48 14.47
CA ASP A 329 -7.56 9.26 14.47
C ASP A 329 -6.53 8.70 15.46
N GLY A 330 -6.98 8.04 16.54
CA GLY A 330 -6.09 7.36 17.49
C GLY A 330 -5.40 6.15 16.85
N LEU A 331 -6.10 5.38 16.02
CA LEU A 331 -5.48 4.28 15.26
C LEU A 331 -4.48 4.83 14.24
N ARG A 332 -4.82 5.93 13.54
CA ARG A 332 -3.88 6.63 12.64
C ARG A 332 -2.60 7.05 13.37
N ARG A 333 -2.75 7.65 14.54
CA ARG A 333 -1.65 8.07 15.42
C ARG A 333 -0.72 6.91 15.78
N ILE A 334 -1.28 5.75 16.13
CA ILE A 334 -0.51 4.53 16.42
C ILE A 334 0.25 4.04 15.18
N LEU A 335 -0.39 3.99 14.01
CA LEU A 335 0.29 3.56 12.78
C LEU A 335 1.47 4.48 12.44
N CYS A 336 1.29 5.80 12.56
CA CYS A 336 2.36 6.76 12.32
C CYS A 336 3.52 6.56 13.31
N GLN A 337 3.21 6.29 14.58
CA GLN A 337 4.21 5.97 15.60
C GLN A 337 5.02 4.72 15.24
N VAL A 338 4.34 3.63 14.86
CA VAL A 338 4.97 2.38 14.43
C VAL A 338 5.83 2.61 13.18
N GLY A 339 5.29 3.30 12.18
CA GLY A 339 5.96 3.48 10.89
C GLY A 339 7.26 4.29 10.98
N LEU A 340 7.30 5.29 11.86
CA LEU A 340 8.45 6.19 12.05
C LEU A 340 9.33 5.84 13.26
N GLN A 341 9.04 4.72 13.94
CA GLN A 341 9.89 4.21 15.01
C GLN A 341 11.28 3.87 14.46
N GLU A 342 12.32 4.16 15.24
CA GLU A 342 13.70 3.86 14.86
C GLU A 342 13.88 2.34 14.68
N GLY A 343 14.47 1.98 13.54
CA GLY A 343 14.81 0.60 13.24
C GLY A 343 16.12 0.15 13.90
N PRO A 344 16.54 -1.09 13.65
CA PRO A 344 17.74 -1.67 14.27
C PRO A 344 19.05 -0.96 13.88
N ASP A 345 19.08 -0.28 12.74
CA ASP A 345 20.26 0.45 12.25
C ASP A 345 20.30 1.91 12.76
N GLY A 346 19.42 2.27 13.71
CA GLY A 346 19.39 3.57 14.37
C GLY A 346 18.57 4.63 13.62
N GLU A 347 18.99 5.90 13.77
CA GLU A 347 18.25 7.04 13.23
C GLU A 347 18.16 6.98 11.69
N ASN A 348 16.95 7.11 11.14
CA ASN A 348 16.58 6.98 9.70
C ASN A 348 16.52 5.53 9.15
N SER A 349 16.31 4.53 10.00
CA SER A 349 16.10 3.13 9.58
C SER A 349 14.67 2.62 9.83
N SER A 350 13.71 3.54 9.95
CA SER A 350 12.30 3.20 10.21
C SER A 350 11.67 2.42 9.05
N LEU A 351 10.49 1.82 9.29
CA LEU A 351 9.70 1.15 8.25
C LEU A 351 9.37 2.10 7.09
N VAL A 352 9.04 3.35 7.44
CA VAL A 352 8.78 4.42 6.47
C VAL A 352 10.03 4.75 5.66
N ASP A 353 11.19 4.87 6.31
CA ASP A 353 12.46 5.12 5.61
C ASP A 353 12.80 3.98 4.64
N ARG A 354 12.61 2.71 5.07
CA ARG A 354 12.88 1.54 4.22
C ARG A 354 12.00 1.50 2.97
N LEU A 355 10.69 1.78 3.10
CA LEU A 355 9.79 1.85 1.95
C LEU A 355 10.16 3.01 1.03
N MET A 356 10.36 4.20 1.59
CA MET A 356 10.71 5.41 0.85
C MET A 356 12.01 5.24 0.05
N LEU A 357 13.05 4.66 0.66
CA LEU A 357 14.34 4.39 0.02
C LEU A 357 14.32 3.18 -0.94
N SER A 358 13.24 2.41 -0.96
CA SER A 358 13.04 1.29 -1.87
C SER A 358 12.05 1.60 -2.99
N ASP A 359 11.51 2.83 -3.05
CA ASP A 359 10.46 3.22 -4.01
C ASP A 359 10.81 2.82 -5.45
N SER A 360 12.01 3.21 -5.92
CA SER A 360 12.51 2.92 -7.27
C SER A 360 12.62 1.42 -7.59
N LYS A 361 12.77 0.56 -6.56
CA LYS A 361 12.84 -0.89 -6.72
C LYS A 361 11.47 -1.57 -6.79
N LEU A 362 10.43 -0.91 -6.26
CA LEU A 362 9.07 -1.44 -6.20
C LEU A 362 8.33 -1.24 -7.53
N TRP A 363 7.43 -2.17 -7.85
CA TRP A 363 6.57 -2.06 -9.04
C TRP A 363 5.42 -1.08 -8.80
N LYS A 364 4.84 -0.55 -9.89
CA LYS A 364 3.76 0.46 -9.89
C LYS A 364 2.64 0.18 -8.87
N GLY A 365 2.10 -1.04 -8.86
CA GLY A 365 1.06 -1.42 -7.90
C GLY A 365 1.49 -1.34 -6.43
N ALA A 366 2.74 -1.71 -6.11
CA ALA A 366 3.26 -1.57 -4.75
C ALA A 366 3.43 -0.11 -4.35
N ARG A 367 4.01 0.71 -5.25
CA ARG A 367 4.17 2.16 -5.03
C ARG A 367 2.83 2.83 -4.74
N SER A 368 1.84 2.58 -5.60
CA SER A 368 0.50 3.10 -5.44
C SER A 368 -0.08 2.79 -4.06
N VAL A 369 -0.03 1.53 -3.60
CA VAL A 369 -0.62 1.13 -2.32
C VAL A 369 0.08 1.81 -1.13
N TYR A 370 1.42 1.84 -1.08
CA TYR A 370 2.10 2.41 0.08
C TYR A 370 2.06 3.95 0.07
N HIS A 371 2.07 4.60 -1.11
CA HIS A 371 1.84 6.04 -1.21
C HIS A 371 0.45 6.41 -0.66
N GLN A 372 -0.59 5.65 -1.01
CA GLN A 372 -1.94 5.85 -0.45
C GLN A 372 -1.95 5.69 1.07
N LEU A 373 -1.20 4.71 1.61
CA LEU A 373 -1.05 4.55 3.06
C LEU A 373 -0.41 5.78 3.70
N PHE A 374 0.68 6.31 3.14
CA PHE A 374 1.34 7.50 3.70
C PHE A 374 0.47 8.75 3.60
N MET A 375 -0.27 8.92 2.50
CA MET A 375 -1.22 10.02 2.34
C MET A 375 -2.33 9.95 3.38
N SER A 376 -2.92 8.78 3.60
CA SER A 376 -4.03 8.60 4.57
C SER A 376 -3.60 8.52 6.03
N SER A 377 -2.29 8.37 6.30
CA SER A 377 -1.71 8.30 7.64
C SER A 377 -0.83 9.51 7.95
N LEU A 378 0.45 9.46 7.57
CA LEU A 378 1.49 10.42 7.93
C LEU A 378 1.12 11.86 7.56
N LEU A 379 0.54 12.07 6.37
CA LEU A 379 0.17 13.41 5.90
C LEU A 379 -1.12 13.94 6.52
N MET A 380 -1.89 13.06 7.19
CA MET A 380 -3.18 13.36 7.84
C MET A 380 -3.08 13.44 9.37
N ASP A 381 -1.86 13.38 9.91
CA ASP A 381 -1.58 13.61 11.32
C ASP A 381 -0.55 14.73 11.44
N LEU A 382 -0.91 15.89 12.01
CA LEU A 382 -0.04 17.07 11.98
C LEU A 382 1.32 16.85 12.67
N LYS A 383 1.33 16.08 13.77
CA LYS A 383 2.56 15.75 14.51
C LYS A 383 3.48 14.90 13.64
N TYR A 384 2.95 13.86 13.01
CA TYR A 384 3.75 12.95 12.20
C TYR A 384 4.03 13.46 10.78
N LYS A 385 3.20 14.36 10.23
CA LYS A 385 3.48 15.11 8.99
C LYS A 385 4.77 15.91 9.13
N LYS A 386 4.96 16.59 10.27
CA LYS A 386 6.20 17.33 10.60
C LYS A 386 7.41 16.40 10.72
N LEU A 387 7.27 15.27 11.40
CA LEU A 387 8.37 14.29 11.54
C LEU A 387 8.74 13.65 10.20
N PHE A 388 7.74 13.27 9.42
CA PHE A 388 7.93 12.72 8.08
C PHE A 388 8.58 13.73 7.14
N ALA A 389 8.17 15.00 7.16
CA ALA A 389 8.80 16.06 6.37
C ALA A 389 10.31 16.16 6.62
N VAL A 390 10.74 16.08 7.88
CA VAL A 390 12.17 16.08 8.24
C VAL A 390 12.88 14.85 7.70
N ARG A 391 12.30 13.65 7.83
CA ARG A 391 12.87 12.40 7.28
C ARG A 391 12.97 12.43 5.75
N PHE A 392 11.94 12.93 5.08
CA PHE A 392 11.91 13.10 3.63
C PHE A 392 12.98 14.08 3.17
N ALA A 393 13.10 15.25 3.83
CA ALA A 393 14.12 16.25 3.51
C ALA A 393 15.54 15.70 3.68
N LYS A 394 15.81 14.94 4.76
CA LYS A 394 17.11 14.28 4.99
C LYS A 394 17.49 13.30 3.88
N ASN A 395 16.52 12.60 3.30
CA ASN A 395 16.75 11.62 2.24
C ASN A 395 16.56 12.18 0.82
N TYR A 396 16.18 13.46 0.68
CA TYR A 396 15.70 14.02 -0.59
C TYR A 396 16.73 13.95 -1.72
N GLU A 397 18.01 14.17 -1.43
CA GLU A 397 19.09 14.05 -2.42
C GLU A 397 19.12 12.65 -3.05
N ARG A 398 19.08 11.61 -2.20
CA ARG A 398 19.06 10.22 -2.66
C ARG A 398 17.78 9.91 -3.43
N LEU A 399 16.63 10.35 -2.93
CA LEU A 399 15.34 10.13 -3.61
C LEU A 399 15.30 10.77 -5.00
N GLN A 400 15.88 11.97 -5.16
CA GLN A 400 15.99 12.62 -6.46
C GLN A 400 16.97 11.90 -7.39
N SER A 401 18.10 11.43 -6.88
CA SER A 401 19.03 10.59 -7.66
C SER A 401 18.36 9.30 -8.13
N ASP A 402 17.62 8.64 -7.23
CA ASP A 402 16.88 7.41 -7.54
C ASP A 402 15.79 7.71 -8.58
N TYR A 403 15.02 8.80 -8.43
CA TYR A 403 14.00 9.23 -9.40
C TYR A 403 14.56 9.52 -10.80
N VAL A 404 15.74 10.15 -10.90
CA VAL A 404 16.36 10.44 -12.21
C VAL A 404 16.84 9.17 -12.91
N THR A 405 17.28 8.18 -12.12
CA THR A 405 17.77 6.89 -12.64
C THR A 405 16.66 5.85 -12.82
N ASP A 406 15.48 6.10 -12.23
CA ASP A 406 14.31 5.25 -12.32
C ASP A 406 13.75 5.21 -13.75
N ASP A 407 13.43 4.00 -14.17
CA ASP A 407 12.90 3.64 -15.48
C ASP A 407 11.41 3.29 -15.44
N HIS A 408 10.76 3.50 -14.30
CA HIS A 408 9.32 3.32 -14.12
C HIS A 408 8.55 4.62 -14.35
N ASP A 409 7.22 4.48 -14.35
CA ASP A 409 6.26 5.57 -14.47
C ASP A 409 6.49 6.64 -13.38
N ARG A 410 6.95 7.81 -13.83
CA ARG A 410 7.35 8.94 -12.98
C ARG A 410 6.18 9.56 -12.22
N GLU A 411 4.95 9.35 -12.68
CA GLU A 411 3.72 9.81 -12.02
C GLU A 411 3.42 9.03 -10.72
N PHE A 412 4.18 7.96 -10.44
CA PHE A 412 4.06 7.14 -9.23
C PHE A 412 5.40 7.11 -8.49
N SER A 413 5.99 8.28 -8.29
CA SER A 413 7.23 8.46 -7.54
C SER A 413 6.96 9.05 -6.17
N ILE A 414 7.67 8.59 -5.15
CA ILE A 414 7.64 9.22 -3.82
C ILE A 414 8.11 10.70 -3.87
N ALA A 415 8.82 11.09 -4.93
CA ALA A 415 9.20 12.48 -5.17
C ALA A 415 8.01 13.43 -5.30
N ASP A 416 6.82 12.94 -5.68
CA ASP A 416 5.60 13.77 -5.78
C ASP A 416 5.16 14.33 -4.43
N PHE A 417 5.60 13.72 -3.32
CA PHE A 417 5.33 14.23 -1.98
C PHE A 417 6.10 15.52 -1.69
N SER A 418 7.10 15.87 -2.52
CA SER A 418 7.81 17.15 -2.43
C SER A 418 6.86 18.34 -2.49
N VAL A 419 5.76 18.25 -3.24
CA VAL A 419 4.72 19.28 -3.27
C VAL A 419 4.12 19.42 -1.86
N GLN A 420 3.66 18.31 -1.28
CA GLN A 420 2.99 18.28 0.03
C GLN A 420 3.89 18.66 1.23
N ILE A 421 5.21 18.73 1.01
CA ILE A 421 6.21 19.00 2.05
C ILE A 421 6.85 20.38 1.85
N PHE A 422 7.30 20.70 0.63
CA PHE A 422 8.08 21.91 0.36
C PHE A 422 7.25 23.11 -0.08
N THR A 423 5.96 22.95 -0.40
CA THR A 423 5.06 24.11 -0.60
C THR A 423 4.42 24.58 0.70
N VAL A 424 4.55 23.82 1.80
CA VAL A 424 3.99 24.15 3.11
C VAL A 424 5.02 24.92 3.96
N PRO A 425 4.86 26.23 4.19
CA PRO A 425 5.86 27.07 4.86
C PRO A 425 6.27 26.58 6.25
N SER A 426 5.32 26.07 7.04
CA SER A 426 5.60 25.58 8.39
C SER A 426 6.51 24.34 8.39
N LEU A 427 6.35 23.45 7.41
CA LEU A 427 7.17 22.25 7.25
C LEU A 427 8.58 22.60 6.78
N VAL A 428 8.71 23.50 5.80
CA VAL A 428 10.03 23.96 5.32
C VAL A 428 10.84 24.57 6.45
N SER A 429 10.22 25.42 7.27
CA SER A 429 10.86 26.03 8.44
C SER A 429 11.37 24.98 9.42
N LYS A 430 10.62 23.89 9.59
CA LYS A 430 10.99 22.76 10.46
C LYS A 430 12.09 21.88 9.88
N CYS A 431 12.18 21.75 8.56
CA CYS A 431 13.24 20.98 7.90
C CYS A 431 14.59 21.72 7.90
N LEU A 432 14.58 23.06 7.99
CA LEU A 432 15.78 23.89 8.02
C LEU A 432 16.34 24.14 9.44
N SER A 433 15.55 23.82 10.47
CA SER A 433 15.94 23.90 11.89
C SER A 433 16.61 22.62 12.37
#